data_AF-A0A7V4ZWF2-F1
#
_entry.id   AF-A0A7V4ZWF2-F1
#
_cell.length_a   1.000
_cell.length_b   1.000
_cell.length_c   1.000
_cell.angle_alpha   90.00
_cell.angle_beta   90.00
_cell.angle_gamma   90.00
#
_symmetry.space_group_name_H-M   'P 1'
#
loop_
_entity.id
_entity.type
_entity.pdbx_description
1 polymer ?
#
loop_
_entity_poly.entity_id
_entity_poly.type
_entity_poly.pdbx_seq_one_letter_code
_entity_poly.pdbx_strand_id
1 'polypeptide(L)'
;MRRTLLLFLCVGIFLSCEGVFTTSLVEWAQRDPSQLNRAQKINFAQEALASGDRDSMEKAYDALKDTSDPTLQPLAAELAVGAAGVKDALSTVLGKVAAGSSEDEIKTALQEAFESFSEKDLTLIMEASDLLTSAESGGGTITADQYFITGVGLLVVALNDAGGDVTQIDTSTGAGQKAIDFLTKAKDQFAPDSEAAKLLNDFSGYF
;
A
#
# COMPACT_ATOMS: atom_id res chain seq x y z
N MET A 1 -20.77 -46.66 -25.98
CA MET A 1 -19.75 -46.56 -24.92
C MET A 1 -18.46 -45.85 -25.33
N ARG A 2 -17.97 -45.98 -26.58
CA ARG A 2 -16.70 -45.35 -27.02
C ARG A 2 -16.75 -43.82 -27.26
N ARG A 3 -17.95 -43.22 -27.41
CA ARG A 3 -18.16 -41.78 -27.62
C ARG A 3 -18.25 -40.95 -26.32
N THR A 4 -18.69 -41.56 -25.22
CA THR A 4 -18.84 -40.89 -23.92
C THR A 4 -17.50 -40.72 -23.19
N LEU A 5 -16.53 -41.60 -23.47
CA LEU A 5 -15.18 -41.57 -22.88
C LEU A 5 -14.31 -40.43 -23.44
N LEU A 6 -14.51 -40.06 -24.72
CA LEU A 6 -13.76 -38.98 -25.37
C LEU A 6 -14.23 -37.59 -24.92
N LEU A 7 -15.51 -37.47 -24.53
CA LEU A 7 -16.08 -36.21 -24.04
C LEU A 7 -15.62 -35.90 -22.60
N PHE A 8 -15.41 -36.92 -21.77
CA PHE A 8 -14.82 -36.76 -20.44
C PHE A 8 -13.31 -36.43 -20.48
N LEU A 9 -12.58 -36.94 -21.47
CA LEU A 9 -11.14 -36.66 -21.61
C LEU A 9 -10.87 -35.21 -22.06
N CYS A 10 -11.74 -34.62 -22.90
CA CYS A 10 -11.58 -33.24 -23.35
C CYS A 10 -11.96 -32.19 -22.27
N VAL A 11 -12.89 -32.50 -21.35
CA VAL A 11 -13.29 -31.57 -20.28
C VAL A 11 -12.24 -31.46 -19.17
N GLY A 12 -11.45 -32.52 -18.92
CA GLY A 12 -10.37 -32.49 -17.93
C GLY A 12 -9.17 -31.59 -18.30
N ILE A 13 -8.94 -31.36 -19.59
CA ILE A 13 -7.80 -30.57 -20.06
C ILE A 13 -8.03 -29.07 -19.84
N PHE A 14 -9.28 -28.59 -19.91
CA PHE A 14 -9.59 -27.17 -19.69
C PHE A 14 -9.71 -26.77 -18.21
N LEU A 15 -9.99 -27.71 -17.30
CA LEU A 15 -10.00 -27.43 -15.85
C LEU A 15 -8.58 -27.47 -15.22
N SER A 16 -7.57 -27.85 -16.00
CA SER A 16 -6.17 -27.95 -15.52
C SER A 16 -5.32 -26.71 -15.88
N CYS A 17 -5.83 -25.78 -16.70
CA CYS A 17 -5.06 -24.62 -17.15
C CYS A 17 -5.12 -23.40 -16.22
N GLU A 18 -6.13 -23.29 -15.34
CA GLU A 18 -6.22 -22.14 -14.42
C GLU A 18 -5.38 -22.31 -13.15
N GLY A 19 -4.94 -23.54 -12.83
CA GLY A 19 -4.14 -23.82 -11.62
C GLY A 19 -2.62 -23.83 -11.82
N VAL A 20 -2.12 -24.00 -13.06
CA VAL A 20 -0.68 -24.21 -13.32
C VAL A 20 0.07 -22.91 -13.62
N PHE A 21 -0.62 -21.83 -14.01
CA PHE A 21 0.00 -20.53 -14.28
C PHE A 21 -0.23 -19.48 -13.18
N THR A 22 -1.07 -19.76 -12.19
CA THR A 22 -1.39 -18.83 -11.08
C THR A 22 -0.57 -19.09 -9.83
N THR A 23 -0.04 -20.30 -9.66
CA THR A 23 1.00 -20.60 -8.67
C THR A 23 2.25 -21.00 -9.42
N SER A 24 3.22 -20.09 -9.49
CA SER A 24 4.61 -20.47 -9.76
C SER A 24 5.05 -21.39 -8.60
N LEU A 25 4.76 -22.69 -8.73
CA LEU A 25 5.04 -23.77 -7.76
C LEU A 25 6.55 -24.01 -7.55
N VAL A 26 7.36 -23.05 -7.98
CA VAL A 26 8.80 -23.15 -8.14
C VAL A 26 9.43 -21.79 -7.80
N GLU A 27 9.57 -21.48 -6.51
CA GLU A 27 10.23 -20.26 -6.04
C GLU A 27 11.62 -20.04 -6.67
N TRP A 28 12.34 -21.13 -6.98
CA TRP A 28 13.66 -21.05 -7.63
C TRP A 28 13.63 -20.68 -9.13
N ALA A 29 12.47 -20.77 -9.78
CA ALA A 29 12.29 -20.36 -11.17
C ALA A 29 11.71 -18.94 -11.29
N GLN A 30 11.37 -18.30 -10.16
CA GLN A 30 10.97 -16.89 -10.14
C GLN A 30 12.21 -16.04 -10.43
N ARG A 31 12.13 -15.25 -11.50
CA ARG A 31 13.22 -14.40 -11.96
C ARG A 31 13.47 -13.30 -10.93
N ASP A 32 14.69 -13.22 -10.39
CA ASP A 32 15.10 -12.16 -9.46
C ASP A 32 14.89 -10.77 -10.11
N PRO A 33 13.96 -9.95 -9.57
CA PRO A 33 13.66 -8.63 -10.13
C PRO A 33 14.86 -7.68 -10.12
N SER A 34 15.85 -7.87 -9.23
CA SER A 34 17.04 -7.04 -9.15
C SER A 34 17.90 -7.11 -10.43
N GLN A 35 17.88 -8.26 -11.11
CA GLN A 35 18.64 -8.55 -12.33
C GLN A 35 17.92 -8.14 -13.62
N LEU A 36 16.70 -7.59 -13.51
CA LEU A 36 15.92 -7.13 -14.65
C LEU A 36 16.45 -5.80 -15.18
N ASN A 37 16.26 -5.56 -16.48
CA ASN A 37 16.49 -4.24 -17.03
C ASN A 37 15.42 -3.26 -16.50
N ARG A 38 15.67 -1.95 -16.65
CA ARG A 38 14.79 -0.92 -16.11
C ARG A 38 13.31 -1.08 -16.51
N ALA A 39 13.03 -1.32 -17.79
CA ALA A 39 11.66 -1.49 -18.27
C ALA A 39 10.99 -2.74 -17.69
N GLN A 40 11.74 -3.82 -17.54
CA GLN A 40 11.26 -5.06 -16.92
C GLN A 40 10.99 -4.88 -15.43
N LYS A 41 11.79 -4.10 -14.70
CA LYS A 41 11.51 -3.76 -13.29
C LYS A 41 10.20 -2.98 -13.14
N ILE A 42 9.95 -2.01 -14.02
CA ILE A 42 8.72 -1.21 -14.01
C ILE A 42 7.50 -2.10 -14.30
N ASN A 43 7.59 -2.98 -15.30
CA ASN A 43 6.50 -3.90 -15.61
C ASN A 43 6.22 -4.86 -14.43
N PHE A 44 7.28 -5.43 -13.85
CA PHE A 44 7.15 -6.30 -12.68
C PHE A 44 6.52 -5.57 -11.50
N ALA A 45 6.91 -4.31 -11.25
CA ALA A 45 6.30 -3.47 -10.23
C ALA A 45 4.81 -3.23 -10.45
N GLN A 46 4.40 -2.95 -11.68
CA GLN A 46 2.99 -2.77 -12.03
C GLN A 46 2.18 -4.06 -11.86
N GLU A 47 2.76 -5.20 -12.26
CA GLU A 47 2.16 -6.52 -12.05
C GLU A 47 2.03 -6.85 -10.55
N ALA A 48 3.06 -6.56 -9.75
CA ALA A 48 3.04 -6.75 -8.31
C ALA A 48 1.93 -5.91 -7.65
N LEU A 49 1.82 -4.62 -7.98
CA LEU A 49 0.73 -3.77 -7.51
C LEU A 49 -0.64 -4.31 -7.91
N ALA A 50 -0.79 -4.75 -9.15
CA ALA A 50 -2.06 -5.28 -9.66
C ALA A 50 -2.44 -6.62 -9.00
N SER A 51 -1.45 -7.41 -8.58
CA SER A 51 -1.68 -8.70 -7.92
C SER A 51 -2.19 -8.58 -6.49
N GLY A 52 -1.88 -7.46 -5.80
CA GLY A 52 -2.13 -7.30 -4.37
C GLY A 52 -1.28 -8.21 -3.48
N ASP A 53 -0.33 -8.98 -4.03
CA ASP A 53 0.54 -9.87 -3.28
C ASP A 53 1.68 -9.09 -2.60
N ARG A 54 1.68 -9.10 -1.26
CA ARG A 54 2.65 -8.35 -0.44
C ARG A 54 4.09 -8.75 -0.73
N ASP A 55 4.35 -10.04 -0.90
CA ASP A 55 5.69 -10.56 -1.17
C ASP A 55 6.20 -10.11 -2.55
N SER A 56 5.34 -10.12 -3.57
CA SER A 56 5.67 -9.60 -4.91
C SER A 56 5.91 -8.09 -4.88
N MET A 57 5.11 -7.34 -4.13
CA MET A 57 5.29 -5.91 -3.95
C MET A 57 6.61 -5.59 -3.23
N GLU A 58 6.98 -6.36 -2.21
CA GLU A 58 8.26 -6.21 -1.53
C GLU A 58 9.44 -6.49 -2.45
N LYS A 59 9.40 -7.58 -3.22
CA LYS A 59 10.45 -7.91 -4.21
C LYS A 59 10.60 -6.81 -5.27
N ALA A 60 9.48 -6.24 -5.72
CA ALA A 60 9.48 -5.14 -6.67
C ALA A 60 10.04 -3.86 -6.04
N TYR A 61 9.69 -3.60 -4.79
CA TYR A 61 10.20 -2.47 -4.01
C TYR A 61 11.73 -2.57 -3.87
N ASP A 62 12.25 -3.70 -3.43
CA ASP A 62 13.69 -3.92 -3.27
C ASP A 62 14.47 -3.72 -4.57
N ALA A 63 13.87 -4.05 -5.71
CA ALA A 63 14.50 -3.84 -7.01
C ALA A 63 14.52 -2.38 -7.48
N LEU A 64 13.69 -1.52 -6.88
CA LEU A 64 13.46 -0.12 -7.28
C LEU A 64 13.83 0.91 -6.19
N LYS A 65 14.00 0.52 -4.92
CA LYS A 65 14.17 1.46 -3.80
C LYS A 65 15.35 2.42 -3.94
N ASP A 66 16.43 1.98 -4.59
CA ASP A 66 17.62 2.80 -4.84
C ASP A 66 17.50 3.71 -6.09
N THR A 67 16.30 3.84 -6.67
CA THR A 67 16.09 4.70 -7.84
C THR A 67 16.27 6.19 -7.47
N SER A 68 17.12 6.88 -8.23
CA SER A 68 17.26 8.33 -8.17
C SER A 68 16.33 9.04 -9.16
N ASP A 69 15.52 8.32 -9.94
CA ASP A 69 14.59 8.91 -10.90
C ASP A 69 13.32 9.38 -10.18
N PRO A 70 13.04 10.70 -10.12
CA PRO A 70 11.88 11.25 -9.43
C PRO A 70 10.54 10.74 -9.99
N THR A 71 10.51 10.24 -11.23
CA THR A 71 9.30 9.67 -11.86
C THR A 71 9.03 8.24 -11.42
N LEU A 72 10.03 7.52 -10.90
CA LEU A 72 9.91 6.14 -10.43
C LEU A 72 9.80 6.04 -8.91
N GLN A 73 10.26 7.05 -8.18
CA GLN A 73 10.16 7.08 -6.72
C GLN A 73 8.71 6.96 -6.20
N PRO A 74 7.67 7.54 -6.83
CA PRO A 74 6.28 7.32 -6.42
C PRO A 74 5.81 5.88 -6.61
N LEU A 75 6.27 5.19 -7.65
CA LEU A 75 5.98 3.77 -7.87
C LEU A 75 6.65 2.91 -6.79
N ALA A 76 7.91 3.18 -6.46
CA ALA A 76 8.61 2.50 -5.37
C ALA A 76 7.92 2.75 -4.02
N ALA A 77 7.48 3.97 -3.75
CA ALA A 77 6.72 4.29 -2.54
C ALA A 77 5.40 3.52 -2.46
N GLU A 78 4.67 3.42 -3.57
CA GLU A 78 3.40 2.67 -3.61
C GLU A 78 3.61 1.17 -3.35
N LEU A 79 4.70 0.60 -3.87
CA LEU A 79 5.09 -0.78 -3.59
C LEU A 79 5.42 -0.98 -2.11
N ALA A 80 6.13 -0.05 -1.48
CA ALA A 80 6.49 -0.13 -0.06
C ALA A 80 5.25 -0.11 0.84
N VAL A 81 4.32 0.83 0.64
CA VAL A 81 3.06 0.86 1.42
C VAL A 81 2.16 -0.33 1.11
N GLY A 82 2.19 -0.84 -0.11
CA GLY A 82 1.49 -2.07 -0.51
C GLY A 82 2.06 -3.30 0.18
N ALA A 83 3.38 -3.47 0.18
CA ALA A 83 4.09 -4.54 0.88
C ALA A 83 3.88 -4.49 2.39
N ALA A 84 3.83 -3.29 2.97
CA ALA A 84 3.48 -3.08 4.38
C ALA A 84 2.02 -3.44 4.72
N GLY A 85 1.13 -3.60 3.73
CA GLY A 85 -0.27 -3.95 3.96
C GLY A 85 -1.16 -2.78 4.41
N VAL A 86 -0.72 -1.54 4.17
CA VAL A 86 -1.40 -0.31 4.62
C VAL A 86 -2.85 -0.26 4.14
N LYS A 87 -3.09 -0.55 2.86
CA LYS A 87 -4.43 -0.54 2.25
C LYS A 87 -5.39 -1.51 2.95
N ASP A 88 -4.93 -2.73 3.24
CA ASP A 88 -5.76 -3.78 3.84
C ASP A 88 -6.07 -3.48 5.30
N ALA A 89 -5.04 -3.12 6.09
CA ALA A 89 -5.19 -2.83 7.51
C ALA A 89 -6.13 -1.64 7.77
N LEU A 90 -6.07 -0.62 6.90
CA LEU A 90 -6.84 0.61 7.08
C LEU A 90 -8.23 0.57 6.44
N SER A 91 -8.54 -0.46 5.65
CA SER A 91 -9.88 -0.62 5.06
C SER A 91 -10.98 -0.63 6.12
N THR A 92 -10.71 -1.23 7.29
CA THR A 92 -11.64 -1.27 8.43
C THR A 92 -11.81 0.11 9.08
N VAL A 93 -10.71 0.85 9.26
CA VAL A 93 -10.72 2.21 9.84
C VAL A 93 -11.50 3.16 8.94
N LEU A 94 -11.19 3.17 7.65
CA LEU A 94 -11.88 4.00 6.67
C LEU A 94 -13.35 3.62 6.53
N GLY A 95 -13.68 2.32 6.60
CA GLY A 95 -15.06 1.85 6.62
C GLY A 95 -15.87 2.39 7.81
N LYS A 96 -15.26 2.48 9.00
CA LYS A 96 -15.89 3.07 10.19
C LYS A 96 -16.09 4.58 10.05
N VAL A 97 -15.08 5.30 9.54
CA VAL A 97 -15.20 6.74 9.25
C VAL A 97 -16.34 7.00 8.28
N ALA A 98 -16.39 6.25 7.17
CA ALA A 98 -17.45 6.39 6.17
C ALA A 98 -18.85 6.03 6.69
N ALA A 99 -18.94 5.13 7.67
CA ALA A 99 -20.19 4.79 8.34
C ALA A 99 -20.63 5.84 9.38
N GLY A 100 -19.80 6.85 9.69
CA GLY A 100 -20.06 7.82 10.75
C GLY A 100 -20.01 7.21 12.16
N SER A 101 -19.16 6.20 12.35
CA SER A 101 -18.90 5.59 13.66
C SER A 101 -18.42 6.61 14.70
N SER A 102 -18.50 6.25 15.98
CA SER A 102 -17.97 7.12 17.03
C SER A 102 -16.44 7.22 16.97
N GLU A 103 -15.90 8.30 17.53
CA GLU A 103 -14.46 8.50 17.66
C GLU A 103 -13.78 7.32 18.38
N ASP A 104 -14.38 6.81 19.45
CA ASP A 104 -13.86 5.65 20.20
C ASP A 104 -13.79 4.38 19.34
N GLU A 105 -14.77 4.14 18.47
CA GLU A 105 -14.77 2.99 17.55
C GLU A 105 -13.69 3.12 16.47
N ILE A 106 -13.43 4.34 15.99
CA ILE A 106 -12.39 4.62 14.99
C ILE A 106 -11.00 4.45 15.63
N LYS A 107 -10.81 4.99 16.84
CA LYS A 107 -9.57 4.81 17.62
C LYS A 107 -9.26 3.36 17.91
N THR A 108 -10.28 2.59 18.30
CA THR A 108 -10.14 1.13 18.53
C THR A 108 -9.72 0.41 17.25
N ALA A 109 -10.36 0.69 16.12
CA ALA A 109 -10.00 0.07 14.85
C ALA A 109 -8.59 0.46 14.37
N LEU A 110 -8.14 1.68 14.67
CA LEU A 110 -6.77 2.09 14.37
C LEU A 110 -5.76 1.32 15.24
N GLN A 111 -6.06 1.10 16.52
CA GLN A 111 -5.22 0.27 17.40
C GLN A 111 -5.16 -1.18 16.92
N GLU A 112 -6.30 -1.77 16.54
CA GLU A 112 -6.37 -3.13 15.97
C GLU A 112 -5.59 -3.22 14.65
N ALA A 113 -5.71 -2.21 13.78
CA ALA A 113 -4.93 -2.13 12.56
C ALA A 113 -3.43 -2.06 12.87
N PHE A 114 -3.02 -1.26 13.86
CA PHE A 114 -1.63 -1.15 14.31
C PHE A 114 -1.04 -2.49 14.77
N GLU A 115 -1.78 -3.26 15.57
CA GLU A 115 -1.32 -4.57 16.07
C GLU A 115 -0.99 -5.57 14.93
N SER A 116 -1.46 -5.31 13.71
CA SER A 116 -1.15 -6.12 12.53
C SER A 116 0.19 -5.79 11.83
N PHE A 117 0.84 -4.68 12.18
CA PHE A 117 2.09 -4.24 11.56
C PHE A 117 3.32 -4.71 12.35
N SER A 118 4.31 -5.20 11.61
CA SER A 118 5.64 -5.50 12.15
C SER A 118 6.57 -4.28 12.04
N GLU A 119 7.70 -4.29 12.77
CA GLU A 119 8.74 -3.26 12.67
C GLU A 119 9.26 -3.07 11.23
N LYS A 120 9.29 -4.16 10.45
CA LYS A 120 9.63 -4.13 9.03
C LYS A 120 8.59 -3.34 8.22
N ASP A 121 7.31 -3.53 8.49
CA ASP A 121 6.24 -2.81 7.80
C ASP A 121 6.28 -1.31 8.13
N LEU A 122 6.54 -0.95 9.39
CA LEU A 122 6.74 0.45 9.80
C LEU A 122 7.92 1.10 9.09
N THR A 123 9.00 0.34 8.88
CA THR A 123 10.17 0.80 8.11
C THR A 123 9.81 1.08 6.65
N LEU A 124 9.09 0.16 5.99
CA LEU A 124 8.62 0.35 4.61
C LEU A 124 7.74 1.60 4.45
N ILE A 125 6.88 1.88 5.42
CA ILE A 125 6.03 3.08 5.43
C ILE A 125 6.89 4.35 5.51
N MET A 126 7.90 4.36 6.38
CA MET A 126 8.82 5.50 6.49
C MET A 126 9.61 5.71 5.20
N GLU A 127 10.14 4.63 4.62
CA GLU A 127 10.86 4.67 3.34
C GLU A 127 9.97 5.18 2.19
N ALA A 128 8.69 4.81 2.16
CA ALA A 128 7.73 5.35 1.21
C ALA A 128 7.58 6.88 1.34
N SER A 129 7.51 7.40 2.57
CA SER A 129 7.44 8.84 2.81
C SER A 129 8.68 9.58 2.30
N ASP A 130 9.86 8.99 2.45
CA ASP A 130 11.12 9.59 2.02
C ASP A 130 11.25 9.55 0.49
N LEU A 131 10.77 8.47 -0.15
CA LEU A 131 10.70 8.36 -1.60
C LEU A 131 9.76 9.39 -2.21
N LEU A 132 8.57 9.59 -1.64
CA LEU A 132 7.64 10.62 -2.12
C LEU A 132 8.19 12.04 -1.89
N THR A 133 8.79 12.31 -0.74
CA THR A 133 9.45 13.60 -0.49
C THR A 133 10.58 13.86 -1.50
N SER A 134 11.38 12.83 -1.80
CA SER A 134 12.43 12.90 -2.80
C SER A 134 11.87 13.14 -4.21
N ALA A 135 10.79 12.44 -4.57
CA ALA A 135 10.13 12.58 -5.85
C ALA A 135 9.65 14.01 -6.05
N GLU A 136 8.96 14.57 -5.06
CA GLU A 136 8.45 15.94 -5.10
C GLU A 136 9.59 16.95 -5.31
N SER A 137 10.66 16.84 -4.52
CA SER A 137 11.81 17.73 -4.62
C SER A 137 12.54 17.63 -5.97
N GLY A 138 12.49 16.45 -6.61
CA GLY A 138 13.05 16.17 -7.92
C GLY A 138 12.12 16.50 -9.10
N GLY A 139 10.91 17.00 -8.85
CA GLY A 139 9.92 17.31 -9.90
C GLY A 139 9.10 16.11 -10.39
N GLY A 140 9.08 15.02 -9.63
CA GLY A 140 8.16 13.90 -9.79
C GLY A 140 6.71 14.30 -9.53
N THR A 141 5.76 13.63 -10.18
CA THR A 141 4.34 13.84 -9.94
C THR A 141 3.83 12.82 -8.92
N ILE A 142 3.17 13.32 -7.88
CA ILE A 142 2.61 12.49 -6.80
C ILE A 142 1.10 12.70 -6.78
N THR A 143 0.36 11.60 -6.79
CA THR A 143 -1.11 11.63 -6.80
C THR A 143 -1.70 11.82 -5.40
N ALA A 144 -2.95 12.27 -5.35
CA ALA A 144 -3.70 12.38 -4.10
C ALA A 144 -3.76 11.05 -3.33
N ASP A 145 -3.94 9.94 -4.04
CA ASP A 145 -3.98 8.59 -3.43
C ASP A 145 -2.64 8.20 -2.81
N GLN A 146 -1.52 8.51 -3.47
CA GLN A 146 -0.18 8.23 -2.95
C GLN A 146 0.10 9.04 -1.68
N TYR A 147 -0.30 10.31 -1.66
CA TYR A 147 -0.23 11.14 -0.46
C TYR A 147 -1.13 10.60 0.65
N PHE A 148 -2.37 10.24 0.32
CA PHE A 148 -3.34 9.74 1.28
C PHE A 148 -2.87 8.44 1.92
N ILE A 149 -2.57 7.40 1.12
CA ILE A 149 -2.18 6.08 1.62
C ILE A 149 -0.92 6.17 2.48
N THR A 150 0.10 6.93 2.02
CA THR A 150 1.34 7.10 2.78
C THR A 150 1.10 7.90 4.06
N GLY A 151 0.26 8.95 4.00
CA GLY A 151 -0.13 9.74 5.16
C GLY A 151 -0.83 8.92 6.22
N VAL A 152 -1.79 8.06 5.84
CA VAL A 152 -2.45 7.18 6.81
C VAL A 152 -1.48 6.11 7.34
N GLY A 153 -0.60 5.56 6.49
CA GLY A 153 0.47 4.68 6.96
C GLY A 153 1.36 5.34 8.02
N LEU A 154 1.72 6.61 7.83
CA LEU A 154 2.54 7.36 8.79
C LEU A 154 1.84 7.60 10.13
N LEU A 155 0.49 7.63 10.18
CA LEU A 155 -0.23 7.64 11.47
C LEU A 155 -0.03 6.34 12.24
N VAL A 156 0.12 5.20 11.56
CA VAL A 156 0.46 3.92 12.21
C VAL A 156 1.86 3.98 12.80
N VAL A 157 2.81 4.60 12.11
CA VAL A 157 4.17 4.84 12.64
C VAL A 157 4.13 5.80 13.83
N ALA A 158 3.35 6.88 13.74
CA ALA A 158 3.19 7.81 14.86
C ALA A 158 2.53 7.17 16.09
N LEU A 159 1.57 6.26 15.86
CA LEU A 159 0.95 5.46 16.91
C LEU A 159 1.97 4.51 17.58
N ASN A 160 2.89 3.93 16.81
CA ASN A 160 4.01 3.16 17.36
C ASN A 160 4.89 4.02 18.28
N ASP A 161 5.26 5.23 17.83
CA ASP A 161 6.07 6.17 18.60
C ASP A 161 5.37 6.60 19.90
N ALA A 162 4.03 6.67 19.86
CA ALA A 162 3.15 6.93 20.99
C ALA A 162 2.94 5.70 21.92
N GLY A 163 3.57 4.55 21.64
CA GLY A 163 3.44 3.34 22.43
C GLY A 163 2.09 2.63 22.29
N GLY A 164 1.37 2.84 21.18
CA GLY A 164 0.06 2.26 20.90
C GLY A 164 -1.13 3.05 21.46
N ASP A 165 -0.90 4.23 22.05
CA ASP A 165 -1.96 5.11 22.53
C ASP A 165 -2.25 6.23 21.52
N VAL A 166 -3.43 6.14 20.89
CA VAL A 166 -3.88 7.14 19.88
C VAL A 166 -3.97 8.55 20.47
N THR A 167 -4.23 8.68 21.78
CA THR A 167 -4.31 9.99 22.44
C THR A 167 -2.95 10.65 22.67
N GLN A 168 -1.87 9.88 22.49
CA GLN A 168 -0.48 10.34 22.66
C GLN A 168 0.24 10.56 21.32
N ILE A 169 -0.46 10.44 20.19
CA ILE A 169 0.13 10.73 18.87
C ILE A 169 0.53 12.21 18.82
N ASP A 170 1.82 12.46 18.61
CA ASP A 170 2.34 13.81 18.38
C ASP A 170 2.25 14.18 16.89
N THR A 171 1.30 15.04 16.53
CA THR A 171 1.12 15.56 15.18
C THR A 171 1.99 16.78 14.87
N SER A 172 2.77 17.26 15.85
CA SER A 172 3.64 18.44 15.70
C SER A 172 5.08 18.11 15.31
N THR A 173 5.52 16.86 15.49
CA THR A 173 6.85 16.40 15.10
C THR A 173 6.84 14.98 14.49
N GLY A 174 7.99 14.54 13.98
CA GLY A 174 8.23 13.14 13.61
C GLY A 174 7.26 12.57 12.56
N ALA A 175 6.87 11.31 12.73
CA ALA A 175 5.96 10.61 11.83
C ALA A 175 4.55 11.22 11.82
N GLY A 176 4.06 11.71 12.97
CA GLY A 176 2.74 12.32 13.06
C GLY A 176 2.65 13.63 12.28
N GLN A 177 3.67 14.50 12.36
CA GLN A 177 3.75 15.69 11.51
C GLN A 177 3.78 15.33 10.02
N LYS A 178 4.65 14.40 9.62
CA LYS A 178 4.71 13.93 8.22
C LYS A 178 3.35 13.39 7.75
N ALA A 179 2.64 12.66 8.61
CA ALA A 179 1.32 12.14 8.30
C ALA A 179 0.34 13.28 7.97
N ILE A 180 0.23 14.30 8.83
CA ILE A 180 -0.65 15.45 8.61
C ILE A 180 -0.26 16.22 7.36
N ASP A 181 1.03 16.43 7.10
CA ASP A 181 1.50 17.10 5.88
C ASP A 181 1.08 16.33 4.62
N PHE A 182 1.24 15.02 4.60
CA PHE A 182 0.83 14.16 3.48
C PHE A 182 -0.69 14.16 3.29
N LEU A 183 -1.47 14.01 4.37
CA LEU A 183 -2.92 14.05 4.30
C LEU A 183 -3.43 15.42 3.83
N THR A 184 -2.77 16.52 4.23
CA THR A 184 -3.10 17.86 3.74
C THR A 184 -2.83 17.98 2.24
N LYS A 185 -1.69 17.48 1.76
CA LYS A 185 -1.38 17.46 0.32
C LYS A 185 -2.37 16.61 -0.48
N ALA A 186 -2.83 15.48 0.06
CA ALA A 186 -3.87 14.67 -0.57
C ALA A 186 -5.19 15.46 -0.69
N LYS A 187 -5.59 16.14 0.40
CA LYS A 187 -6.79 16.98 0.44
C LYS A 187 -6.75 18.09 -0.60
N ASP A 188 -5.63 18.78 -0.72
CA ASP A 188 -5.45 19.90 -1.65
C ASP A 188 -5.53 19.46 -3.13
N GLN A 189 -5.30 18.18 -3.42
CA GLN A 189 -5.46 17.61 -4.75
C GLN A 189 -6.88 17.08 -5.03
N PHE A 190 -7.65 16.76 -3.99
CA PHE A 190 -9.04 16.36 -4.17
C PHE A 190 -9.93 17.57 -4.52
N ALA A 191 -11.02 17.31 -5.24
CA ALA A 191 -12.01 18.36 -5.46
C ALA A 191 -12.60 18.79 -4.09
N PRO A 192 -12.74 20.10 -3.79
CA PRO A 192 -13.10 20.61 -2.46
C PRO A 192 -14.40 20.04 -1.87
N ASP A 193 -15.35 19.68 -2.73
CA ASP A 193 -16.67 19.14 -2.36
C ASP A 193 -16.78 17.61 -2.53
N SER A 194 -15.68 16.93 -2.89
CA SER A 194 -15.66 15.48 -3.06
C SER A 194 -15.90 14.76 -1.72
N GLU A 195 -16.52 13.59 -1.81
CA GLU A 195 -16.69 12.69 -0.66
C GLU A 195 -15.34 12.31 -0.06
N ALA A 196 -14.31 12.11 -0.90
CA ALA A 196 -12.94 11.85 -0.47
C ALA A 196 -12.35 13.00 0.37
N ALA A 197 -12.55 14.26 -0.05
CA ALA A 197 -12.07 15.43 0.71
C ALA A 197 -12.79 15.56 2.07
N LYS A 198 -14.08 15.21 2.15
CA LYS A 198 -14.85 15.21 3.40
C LYS A 198 -14.40 14.10 4.35
N LEU A 199 -14.32 12.86 3.85
CA LEU A 199 -13.85 11.72 4.62
C LEU A 199 -12.44 11.94 5.17
N LEU A 200 -11.55 12.53 4.36
CA LEU A 200 -10.20 12.88 4.77
C LEU A 200 -10.20 13.98 5.84
N ASN A 201 -11.05 15.01 5.70
CA ASN A 201 -11.16 16.07 6.69
C ASN A 201 -11.72 15.56 8.03
N ASP A 202 -12.71 14.66 7.98
CA ASP A 202 -13.26 14.01 9.16
C ASP A 202 -12.22 13.10 9.81
N PHE A 203 -11.49 12.31 9.00
CA PHE A 203 -10.41 11.45 9.47
C PHE A 203 -9.27 12.22 10.12
N SER A 204 -8.76 13.28 9.48
CA SER A 204 -7.71 14.13 10.04
C SER A 204 -8.16 14.87 11.29
N GLY A 205 -9.46 15.14 11.47
CA GLY A 205 -9.99 15.84 12.64
C GLY A 205 -9.96 15.02 13.94
N TYR A 206 -9.69 13.71 13.85
CA TYR A 206 -9.51 12.85 15.03
C TYR A 206 -8.09 12.90 15.63
N PHE A 207 -7.18 13.65 15.00
CA PHE A 207 -5.77 13.82 15.38
C PHE A 207 -5.38 15.31 15.45
#